data_AF-A0A396P770-F1
#
_entry.id   AF-A0A396P770-F1
#
_cell.length_a   1.000
_cell.length_b   1.000
_cell.length_c   1.000
_cell.angle_alpha   90.00
_cell.angle_beta   90.00
_cell.angle_gamma   90.00
#
_symmetry.space_group_name_H-M   'P 1'
#
loop_
_entity.id
_entity.type
_entity.pdbx_description
1 polymer ?
#
loop_
_entity_poly.entity_id
_entity_poly.type
_entity_poly.pdbx_seq_one_letter_code
_entity_poly.pdbx_strand_id
1 'polypeptide(L)'
;MQKVVILYSELIFPLNSNDPVLLEIPVIITQGASERIRFPLDDLIYVEACQHRLILHTVQGDFSTRCTFAGLTVCLASTGRFFRNGKGLLINFSHVALVQATGEVLLKNGQTVFCSRRRKRETREAFLAYARTLSRRL
;
A
#
# COMPACT_ATOMS: atom_id res chain seq x y z
N MET A 1 -6.22 -0.83 -23.41
CA MET A 1 -6.19 -0.60 -21.95
C MET A 1 -6.30 0.88 -21.68
N GLN A 2 -7.35 1.31 -20.98
CA GLN A 2 -7.60 2.71 -20.68
C GLN A 2 -6.72 3.12 -19.50
N LYS A 3 -5.72 3.99 -19.75
CA LYS A 3 -4.86 4.56 -18.69
C LYS A 3 -5.70 5.53 -17.86
N VAL A 4 -6.00 5.19 -16.62
CA VAL A 4 -6.56 6.15 -15.66
C VAL A 4 -5.39 6.98 -15.14
N VAL A 5 -5.19 8.17 -15.72
CA VAL A 5 -4.17 9.11 -15.28
C VAL A 5 -4.65 9.80 -14.01
N ILE A 6 -4.16 9.35 -12.85
CA ILE A 6 -4.29 10.08 -11.60
C ILE A 6 -2.99 10.84 -11.44
N LEU A 7 -3.09 12.18 -11.38
CA LEU A 7 -2.03 13.19 -11.53
C LEU A 7 -0.73 12.99 -10.70
N TYR A 8 -0.64 11.96 -9.86
CA TYR A 8 0.45 11.72 -8.91
C TYR A 8 0.96 10.26 -8.81
N SER A 9 0.30 9.25 -9.38
CA SER A 9 0.80 7.84 -9.37
C SER A 9 -0.03 6.95 -10.30
N GLU A 10 0.58 5.94 -10.92
CA GLU A 10 -0.10 5.10 -11.92
C GLU A 10 0.17 3.60 -11.70
N LEU A 11 -0.85 2.76 -11.90
CA LEU A 11 -0.68 1.31 -12.05
C LEU A 11 -0.47 0.96 -13.51
N ILE A 12 0.60 0.21 -13.76
CA ILE A 12 0.92 -0.35 -15.07
C ILE A 12 0.61 -1.84 -15.00
N PHE A 13 -0.47 -2.22 -15.67
CA PHE A 13 -0.87 -3.61 -15.82
C PHE A 13 -0.12 -4.22 -17.00
N PRO A 14 0.51 -5.39 -16.82
CA PRO A 14 1.23 -6.05 -17.89
C PRO A 14 0.28 -6.66 -18.92
N LEU A 15 0.81 -6.93 -20.12
CA LEU A 15 0.10 -7.67 -21.16
C LEU A 15 0.05 -9.17 -20.86
N ASN A 16 1.12 -9.70 -20.27
CA ASN A 16 1.19 -11.07 -19.80
C ASN A 16 0.71 -11.15 -18.35
N SER A 17 -0.25 -12.03 -18.07
CA SER A 17 -0.82 -12.19 -16.73
C SER A 17 0.15 -12.71 -15.68
N ASN A 18 1.29 -13.28 -16.10
CA ASN A 18 2.33 -13.76 -15.19
C ASN A 18 3.30 -12.65 -14.73
N ASP A 19 3.30 -11.51 -15.41
CA ASP A 19 4.15 -10.39 -15.03
C ASP A 19 3.49 -9.61 -13.86
N PRO A 20 4.28 -8.93 -13.02
CA PRO A 20 3.74 -8.15 -11.91
C PRO A 20 3.07 -6.86 -12.42
N VAL A 21 1.98 -6.46 -11.74
CA VAL A 21 1.47 -5.08 -11.84
C VAL A 21 2.51 -4.16 -11.23
N LEU A 22 2.93 -3.13 -11.96
CA LEU A 22 3.92 -2.15 -11.47
C LEU A 22 3.22 -0.89 -10.96
N LEU A 23 3.76 -0.32 -9.89
CA LEU A 23 3.42 1.04 -9.47
C LEU A 23 4.48 2.01 -9.99
N GLU A 24 4.08 2.98 -10.79
CA GLU A 24 4.92 4.12 -11.18
C GLU A 24 4.58 5.33 -10.34
N ILE A 25 5.56 5.85 -9.59
CA ILE A 25 5.35 6.93 -8.62
C ILE A 25 6.57 7.85 -8.56
N PRO A 26 6.39 9.19 -8.49
CA PRO A 26 7.49 10.10 -8.23
C PRO A 26 7.99 9.93 -6.79
N VAL A 27 9.28 9.69 -6.64
CA VAL A 27 9.98 9.60 -5.36
C VAL A 27 10.99 10.72 -5.23
N ILE A 28 11.16 11.21 -4.01
CA ILE A 28 12.05 12.31 -3.67
C ILE A 28 13.47 11.75 -3.56
N ILE A 29 14.38 12.26 -4.40
CA ILE A 29 15.80 11.87 -4.36
C ILE A 29 16.59 12.88 -3.52
N THR A 30 16.37 14.18 -3.75
CA THR A 30 17.00 15.28 -3.01
C THR A 30 16.00 16.41 -2.73
N GLN A 31 16.43 17.46 -2.05
CA GLN A 31 15.58 18.64 -1.83
C GLN A 31 15.26 19.34 -3.16
N GLY A 32 14.03 19.13 -3.64
CA GLY A 32 13.49 19.80 -4.84
C GLY A 32 13.50 18.92 -6.09
N ALA A 33 14.18 17.77 -6.08
CA ALA A 33 14.16 16.81 -7.18
C ALA A 33 13.33 15.57 -6.84
N SER A 34 12.57 15.10 -7.82
CA SER A 34 11.92 13.79 -7.79
C SER A 34 12.16 13.05 -9.08
N GLU A 35 12.29 11.73 -8.98
CA GLU A 35 12.38 10.82 -10.11
C GLU A 35 11.18 9.87 -10.11
N ARG A 36 10.66 9.48 -11.28
CA ARG A 36 9.65 8.42 -11.33
C ARG A 36 10.34 7.07 -11.30
N ILE A 37 10.09 6.31 -10.24
CA ILE A 37 10.51 4.91 -10.16
C ILE A 37 9.34 4.00 -10.50
N ARG A 38 9.67 2.77 -10.86
CA ARG A 38 8.73 1.67 -11.05
C ARG A 38 9.18 0.50 -10.20
N PHE A 39 8.24 -0.10 -9.48
CA PHE A 39 8.50 -1.33 -8.75
C PHE A 39 7.23 -2.20 -8.72
N PRO A 40 7.36 -3.53 -8.55
CA PRO A 40 6.22 -4.41 -8.39
C PRO A 40 5.29 -3.93 -7.28
N LEU A 41 4.00 -3.84 -7.55
CA LEU A 41 3.03 -3.42 -6.54
C LEU A 41 2.99 -4.41 -5.36
N ASP A 42 3.38 -5.66 -5.62
CA ASP A 42 3.55 -6.70 -4.61
C ASP A 42 4.69 -6.38 -3.63
N ASP A 43 5.64 -5.52 -3.99
CA ASP A 43 6.73 -5.12 -3.10
C ASP A 43 6.30 -4.00 -2.12
N LEU A 44 5.16 -3.34 -2.34
CA LEU A 44 4.66 -2.30 -1.43
C LEU A 44 4.04 -2.93 -0.16
N ILE A 45 4.70 -2.78 0.98
CA ILE A 45 4.30 -3.41 2.26
C ILE A 45 3.27 -2.54 2.97
N TYR A 46 3.59 -1.29 3.22
CA TYR A 46 2.67 -0.29 3.78
C TYR A 46 3.14 1.12 3.42
N VAL A 47 2.29 2.10 3.68
CA VAL A 47 2.59 3.51 3.47
C VAL A 47 2.21 4.28 4.71
N GLU A 48 3.14 5.10 5.20
CA GLU A 48 2.89 5.97 6.35
C GLU A 48 3.05 7.45 5.98
N ALA A 49 2.26 8.31 6.60
CA ALA A 49 2.51 9.74 6.55
C ALA A 49 3.60 10.10 7.56
N CYS A 50 4.66 10.74 7.06
CA CYS A 50 5.71 11.34 7.88
C CYS A 50 5.86 12.80 7.46
N GLN A 51 5.54 13.73 8.37
CA GLN A 51 5.51 15.17 8.11
C GLN A 51 4.61 15.50 6.90
N HIS A 52 5.16 16.17 5.87
CA HIS A 52 4.46 16.57 4.64
C HIS A 52 4.65 15.58 3.49
N ARG A 53 5.05 14.33 3.79
CA ARG A 53 5.40 13.32 2.80
C ARG A 53 4.79 11.97 3.18
N LEU A 54 4.70 11.10 2.19
CA LEU A 54 4.45 9.69 2.43
C LEU A 54 5.77 8.92 2.34
N ILE A 55 5.92 7.93 3.21
CA ILE A 55 6.99 6.94 3.15
C ILE A 55 6.38 5.63 2.66
N LEU A 56 6.85 5.17 1.51
CA LEU A 56 6.52 3.89 0.90
C LEU A 56 7.50 2.86 1.46
N HIS A 57 7.03 2.00 2.36
CA HIS A 57 7.81 0.89 2.89
C HIS A 57 7.73 -0.26 1.91
N THR A 58 8.84 -0.60 1.26
CA THR A 58 8.89 -1.66 0.25
C THR A 58 9.86 -2.76 0.64
N VAL A 59 9.78 -3.90 -0.04
CA VAL A 59 10.75 -5.00 0.13
C VAL A 59 12.19 -4.56 -0.17
N GLN A 60 12.37 -3.60 -1.09
CA GLN A 60 13.69 -3.10 -1.49
C GLN A 60 14.20 -1.93 -0.64
N GLY A 61 13.40 -1.48 0.33
CA GLY A 61 13.68 -0.31 1.16
C GLY A 61 12.64 0.80 1.02
N ASP A 62 12.92 1.92 1.68
CA ASP A 62 11.94 3.00 1.82
C ASP A 62 12.10 4.07 0.75
N PHE A 63 10.98 4.52 0.20
CA PHE A 63 10.95 5.66 -0.71
C PHE A 63 10.07 6.78 -0.15
N SER A 64 10.52 8.02 -0.24
CA SER A 64 9.71 9.17 0.12
C SER A 64 9.01 9.76 -1.09
N THR A 65 7.74 10.13 -0.97
CA THR A 65 6.97 10.77 -2.05
C THR A 65 6.13 11.94 -1.54
N ARG A 66 5.84 12.90 -2.44
CA ARG A 66 4.88 13.99 -2.20
C ARG A 66 3.45 13.64 -2.59
N CYS A 67 3.21 12.42 -3.09
CA CYS A 67 1.87 11.95 -3.39
C CYS A 67 1.00 11.96 -2.14
N THR A 68 -0.31 12.06 -2.34
CA THR A 68 -1.26 12.04 -1.23
C THR A 68 -1.86 10.65 -1.05
N PHE A 69 -2.33 10.34 0.15
CA PHE A 69 -3.08 9.11 0.37
C PHE A 69 -4.33 9.03 -0.50
N ALA A 70 -4.98 10.16 -0.80
CA ALA A 70 -6.14 10.19 -1.69
C ALA A 70 -5.76 9.71 -3.09
N GLY A 71 -4.72 10.30 -3.69
CA GLY A 71 -4.24 9.90 -5.02
C GLY A 71 -3.82 8.43 -5.06
N LEU A 72 -3.08 7.98 -4.05
CA LEU A 72 -2.63 6.59 -3.96
C LEU A 72 -3.80 5.62 -3.75
N THR A 73 -4.78 5.94 -2.89
CA THR A 73 -5.92 5.06 -2.61
C THR A 73 -6.79 4.86 -3.85
N VAL A 74 -7.03 5.89 -4.66
CA VAL A 74 -7.80 5.74 -5.90
C VAL A 74 -7.07 4.82 -6.88
N CYS A 75 -5.74 4.99 -7.01
CA CYS A 75 -4.90 4.14 -7.86
C CYS A 75 -4.94 2.66 -7.43
N LEU A 76 -4.95 2.41 -6.12
CA LEU A 76 -4.85 1.07 -5.53
C LEU A 76 -6.21 0.38 -5.29
N ALA A 77 -7.33 1.10 -5.38
CA ALA A 77 -8.65 0.61 -5.01
C ALA A 77 -9.06 -0.68 -5.75
N SER A 78 -8.70 -0.79 -7.04
CA SER A 78 -9.04 -1.94 -7.89
C SER A 78 -8.40 -3.26 -7.44
N THR A 79 -7.34 -3.21 -6.64
CA THR A 79 -6.60 -4.41 -6.21
C THR A 79 -7.24 -5.12 -5.02
N GLY A 80 -8.11 -4.45 -4.27
CA GLY A 80 -8.82 -5.02 -3.11
C GLY A 80 -7.95 -5.42 -1.91
N ARG A 81 -6.63 -5.19 -1.96
CA ARG A 81 -5.68 -5.61 -0.92
C ARG A 81 -5.14 -4.47 -0.04
N PHE A 82 -5.40 -3.21 -0.40
CA PHE A 82 -4.95 -2.06 0.38
C PHE A 82 -6.06 -1.53 1.28
N PHE A 83 -5.72 -1.25 2.54
CA PHE A 83 -6.66 -0.75 3.54
C PHE A 83 -6.20 0.55 4.19
N ARG A 84 -7.02 1.59 4.10
CA ARG A 84 -6.71 2.91 4.66
C ARG A 84 -7.05 2.95 6.14
N ASN A 85 -6.04 2.82 7.00
CA ASN A 85 -6.15 3.01 8.44
C ASN A 85 -5.94 4.49 8.85
N GLY A 86 -7.01 5.27 8.87
CA GLY A 86 -7.01 6.64 9.38
C GLY A 86 -6.31 7.67 8.49
N LYS A 87 -5.62 8.65 9.09
CA LYS A 87 -4.86 9.71 8.38
C LYS A 87 -3.37 9.37 8.19
N GLY A 88 -2.87 8.38 8.93
CA GLY A 88 -1.43 8.06 9.00
C GLY A 88 -0.99 6.82 8.22
N LEU A 89 -1.85 5.81 8.00
CA LEU A 89 -1.35 4.47 7.59
C LEU A 89 -2.20 3.74 6.52
N LEU A 90 -1.63 3.43 5.35
CA LEU A 90 -2.23 2.54 4.35
C LEU A 90 -1.50 1.19 4.38
N ILE A 91 -2.23 0.09 4.55
CA ILE A 91 -1.65 -1.25 4.76
C ILE A 91 -1.92 -2.11 3.53
N ASN A 92 -0.92 -2.84 3.02
CA ASN A 92 -1.14 -3.92 2.07
C ASN A 92 -1.40 -5.22 2.84
N PHE A 93 -2.64 -5.72 2.82
CA PHE A 93 -2.99 -6.96 3.51
C PHE A 93 -2.29 -8.21 2.95
N SER A 94 -1.76 -8.17 1.72
CA SER A 94 -0.92 -9.26 1.21
C SER A 94 0.35 -9.48 2.03
N HIS A 95 0.81 -8.46 2.76
CA HIS A 95 1.98 -8.51 3.65
C HIS A 95 1.63 -8.70 5.12
N VAL A 96 0.35 -8.75 5.47
CA VAL A 96 -0.07 -8.94 6.86
C VAL A 96 -0.13 -10.43 7.19
N ALA A 97 0.54 -10.81 8.27
CA ALA A 97 0.45 -12.14 8.85
C ALA A 97 -0.74 -12.25 9.82
N LEU A 98 -0.93 -11.24 10.67
CA LEU A 98 -1.98 -11.23 11.69
C LEU A 98 -2.38 -9.81 12.08
N VAL A 99 -3.67 -9.59 12.34
CA VAL A 99 -4.17 -8.39 13.02
C VAL A 99 -4.66 -8.78 14.42
N GLN A 100 -3.97 -8.28 15.44
CA GLN A 100 -4.29 -8.55 16.84
C GLN A 100 -5.44 -7.67 17.35
N ALA A 101 -6.16 -8.14 18.37
CA ALA A 101 -7.27 -7.39 18.98
C ALA A 101 -6.81 -6.10 19.68
N THR A 102 -5.56 -6.08 20.14
CA THR A 102 -4.84 -4.96 20.75
C THR A 102 -4.54 -3.83 19.77
N GLY A 103 -4.61 -4.09 18.45
CA GLY A 103 -4.39 -3.10 17.38
C GLY A 103 -3.03 -3.21 16.70
N GLU A 104 -2.19 -4.17 17.10
CA GLU A 104 -0.96 -4.54 16.40
C GLU A 104 -1.29 -5.27 15.09
N VAL A 105 -0.61 -4.88 14.03
CA VAL A 105 -0.64 -5.54 12.73
C VAL A 105 0.75 -6.12 12.50
N LEU A 106 0.84 -7.44 12.60
CA LEU A 106 2.08 -8.18 12.39
C LEU A 106 2.27 -8.39 10.89
N LEU A 107 3.40 -7.93 10.37
CA LEU A 107 3.80 -8.08 8.99
C LEU A 107 4.61 -9.37 8.80
N LYS A 108 4.55 -9.95 7.61
CA LYS A 108 5.26 -11.20 7.26
C LYS A 108 6.78 -11.09 7.36
N ASN A 109 7.31 -9.87 7.27
CA ASN A 109 8.74 -9.59 7.44
C ASN A 109 9.17 -9.40 8.90
N GLY A 110 8.27 -9.66 9.87
CA GLY A 110 8.55 -9.55 11.30
C GLY A 110 8.34 -8.14 11.88
N GLN A 111 8.10 -7.11 11.06
CA GLN A 111 7.77 -5.77 11.54
C GLN A 111 6.34 -5.72 12.11
N THR A 112 6.08 -4.73 12.97
CA THR A 112 4.76 -4.45 13.52
C THR A 112 4.36 -3.01 13.24
N VAL A 113 3.17 -2.81 12.70
CA VAL A 113 2.54 -1.48 12.56
C VAL A 113 1.31 -1.39 13.44
N PHE A 114 1.01 -0.18 13.92
CA PHE A 114 -0.10 0.03 14.86
C PHE A 114 -1.29 0.70 14.17
N CYS A 115 -2.45 0.08 14.30
CA CYS A 115 -3.71 0.70 13.90
C CYS A 115 -4.02 1.94 14.75
N SER A 116 -4.71 2.90 14.15
CA SER A 116 -5.43 3.93 14.91
C SER A 116 -6.32 3.26 15.96
N ARG A 117 -6.27 3.77 17.21
CA ARG A 117 -7.03 3.23 18.35
C ARG A 117 -8.52 3.07 18.05
N ARG A 118 -9.09 4.02 17.28
CA ARG A 118 -10.52 4.03 16.92
C ARG A 118 -10.88 3.04 15.80
N ARG A 119 -9.89 2.48 15.09
CA ARG A 119 -10.09 1.63 13.91
C ARG A 119 -9.63 0.18 14.09
N LYS A 120 -9.31 -0.26 15.31
CA LYS A 120 -8.85 -1.63 15.58
C LYS A 120 -9.83 -2.67 15.03
N ARG A 121 -11.12 -2.50 15.35
CA ARG A 121 -12.20 -3.39 14.89
C ARG A 121 -12.32 -3.39 13.37
N GLU A 122 -12.45 -2.21 12.77
CA GLU A 122 -12.57 -2.01 11.32
C GLU A 122 -11.40 -2.67 10.56
N THR A 123 -10.17 -2.51 11.07
CA THR A 123 -8.99 -3.09 10.42
C THR A 123 -8.99 -4.61 10.47
N ARG A 124 -9.38 -5.18 11.62
CA ARG A 124 -9.48 -6.63 11.77
C ARG A 124 -10.56 -7.21 10.85
N GLU A 125 -11.73 -6.56 10.79
CA GLU A 125 -12.83 -6.97 9.91
C GLU A 125 -12.41 -6.91 8.43
N ALA A 126 -11.74 -5.83 8.02
CA ALA A 126 -11.22 -5.67 6.67
C ALA A 126 -10.16 -6.72 6.32
N PHE A 127 -9.24 -7.04 7.23
CA PHE A 127 -8.24 -8.08 7.02
C PHE A 127 -8.88 -9.48 6.90
N LEU A 128 -9.86 -9.80 7.74
CA LEU A 128 -10.61 -11.05 7.63
C LEU A 128 -11.40 -11.14 6.32
N ALA A 129 -11.99 -10.03 5.88
CA ALA A 129 -12.68 -9.96 4.59
C ALA A 129 -11.69 -10.25 3.44
N TYR A 130 -10.52 -9.62 3.46
CA TYR A 130 -9.44 -9.90 2.50
C TYR A 130 -9.02 -11.37 2.53
N ALA A 131 -8.74 -11.94 3.70
CA ALA A 131 -8.33 -13.35 3.84
C ALA A 131 -9.35 -14.32 3.24
N ARG A 132 -10.66 -14.08 3.43
CA ARG A 132 -11.72 -14.88 2.81
C ARG A 132 -11.69 -14.84 1.27
N THR A 133 -11.26 -13.73 0.68
CA THR A 133 -11.14 -13.65 -0.79
C THR A 133 -10.03 -14.56 -1.33
N LEU A 134 -8.98 -14.80 -0.54
CA LEU A 134 -7.89 -15.71 -0.90
C LEU A 134 -8.35 -17.17 -0.82
N SER A 135 -9.07 -17.54 0.24
CA SER A 135 -9.59 -18.91 0.40
C SER A 135 -10.61 -19.33 -0.67
N ARG A 136 -11.23 -18.37 -1.37
CA ARG A 136 -12.16 -18.64 -2.48
C ARG A 136 -11.47 -18.78 -3.84
N ARG A 137 -10.18 -18.43 -3.92
CA ARG A 137 -9.37 -18.49 -5.15
C ARG A 137 -8.51 -19.76 -5.23
N LEU A 138 -8.45 -20.52 -4.14
CA LEU A 138 -7.86 -21.85 -4.04
C LEU A 138 -8.96 -22.89 -4.20
#